data_AF-A0A4V2TNA5-F1
#
_entry.id   AF-A0A4V2TNA5-F1
#
_cell.length_a   1.000
_cell.length_b   1.000
_cell.length_c   1.000
_cell.angle_alpha   90.00
_cell.angle_beta   90.00
_cell.angle_gamma   90.00
#
_symmetry.space_group_name_H-M   'P 1'
#
loop_
_entity.id
_entity.type
_entity.pdbx_description
1 polymer ?
#
loop_
_entity_poly.entity_id
_entity_poly.type
_entity_poly.pdbx_seq_one_letter_code
_entity_poly.pdbx_strand_id
1 'polypeptide(L)'
;MGRRRVATGFRILIGVGIYILVFLILRPSSPATQEQYAFWNDTAALFEEPDVEGFIGWALLIICPVITIIFYQVIVRLLQWHLNKPDK
;
A
#
# COMPACT_ATOMS: atom_id res chain seq x y z
N MET A 1 -16.16 -5.54 30.62
CA MET A 1 -14.76 -5.77 30.21
C MET A 1 -14.41 -4.77 29.10
N GLY A 2 -13.53 -3.81 29.37
CA GLY A 2 -13.20 -2.74 28.44
C GLY A 2 -12.50 -3.27 27.20
N ARG A 3 -13.18 -3.23 26.05
CA ARG A 3 -12.61 -3.62 24.75
C ARG A 3 -11.41 -2.71 24.49
N ARG A 4 -10.18 -3.21 24.64
CA ARG A 4 -8.94 -2.46 24.35
C ARG A 4 -8.96 -2.10 22.86
N ARG A 5 -9.24 -0.83 22.56
CA ARG A 5 -9.26 -0.33 21.17
C ARG A 5 -7.88 0.23 20.86
N VAL A 6 -7.35 -0.16 19.71
CA VAL A 6 -6.17 0.48 19.11
C VAL A 6 -6.46 1.97 18.98
N ALA A 7 -5.62 2.83 19.57
CA ALA A 7 -5.78 4.28 19.54
C ALA A 7 -5.86 4.80 18.10
N THR A 8 -6.71 5.79 17.86
CA THR A 8 -6.91 6.36 16.51
C THR A 8 -5.61 6.87 15.89
N GLY A 9 -4.73 7.48 16.69
CA GLY A 9 -3.41 7.93 16.20
C GLY A 9 -2.52 6.79 15.70
N PHE A 10 -2.51 5.64 16.40
CA PHE A 10 -1.73 4.47 16.00
C PHE A 10 -2.25 3.84 14.70
N ARG A 11 -3.58 3.88 14.51
CA ARG A 11 -4.23 3.44 13.25
C ARG A 11 -3.82 4.29 12.06
N ILE A 12 -3.74 5.61 12.24
CA ILE A 12 -3.32 6.55 11.20
C ILE A 12 -1.84 6.33 10.86
N LEU A 13 -0.97 6.17 11.87
CA LEU A 13 0.46 5.87 11.66
C LEU A 13 0.67 4.58 10.86
N ILE A 14 -0.09 3.51 11.15
CA ILE A 14 -0.05 2.26 10.38
C ILE A 14 -0.44 2.51 8.91
N GLY A 15 -1.54 3.22 8.68
CA GLY A 15 -2.00 3.53 7.32
C GLY A 15 -0.98 4.35 6.53
N VAL A 16 -0.45 5.41 7.13
CA VAL A 16 0.57 6.27 6.50
C VAL A 16 1.86 5.48 6.25
N GLY A 17 2.29 4.64 7.20
CA GLY A 17 3.47 3.79 7.05
C GLY A 17 3.33 2.79 5.91
N ILE A 18 2.19 2.10 5.80
CA ILE A 18 1.91 1.20 4.67
C ILE A 18 1.94 1.97 3.36
N TYR A 19 1.27 3.13 3.30
CA TYR A 19 1.21 3.94 2.09
C TYR A 19 2.61 4.31 1.61
N ILE A 20 3.46 4.81 2.50
CA ILE A 20 4.84 5.19 2.18
C ILE A 20 5.64 3.97 1.71
N LEU A 21 5.55 2.83 2.41
CA LEU A 21 6.27 1.62 2.03
C LEU A 21 5.85 1.11 0.65
N VAL A 22 4.55 1.01 0.40
CA VAL A 22 3.99 0.56 -0.88
C VAL A 22 4.41 1.52 -2.00
N PHE A 23 4.31 2.82 -1.75
CA PHE A 23 4.75 3.84 -2.69
C PHE A 23 6.24 3.72 -2.99
N LEU A 24 7.09 3.53 -1.99
CA LEU A 24 8.54 3.38 -2.19
C LEU A 24 8.92 2.08 -2.92
N ILE A 25 8.15 1.00 -2.74
CA ILE A 25 8.41 -0.29 -3.40
C ILE A 25 7.97 -0.27 -4.86
N LEU A 26 6.77 0.24 -5.15
CA LEU A 26 6.22 0.25 -6.51
C LEU A 26 6.78 1.39 -7.36
N ARG A 27 7.17 2.51 -6.74
CA ARG A 27 7.71 3.64 -7.49
C ARG A 27 9.05 3.23 -8.10
N PRO A 28 9.21 3.34 -9.44
CA PRO A 28 10.51 3.19 -10.05
C PRO A 28 11.42 4.31 -9.53
N SER A 29 12.39 3.94 -8.70
CA SER A 29 13.38 4.86 -8.14
C SER A 29 14.51 5.05 -9.15
N SER A 30 14.77 6.27 -9.57
CA SER A 30 15.88 6.59 -10.49
C SER A 30 17.25 6.32 -9.83
N PRO A 31 18.16 5.57 -10.46
CA PRO A 31 18.01 4.91 -11.77
C PRO A 31 17.13 3.66 -11.65
N ALA A 32 16.01 3.67 -12.37
CA ALA A 32 15.07 2.56 -12.38
C ALA A 32 15.75 1.36 -13.03
N THR A 33 15.62 0.18 -12.43
CA THR A 33 16.13 -1.05 -13.05
C THR A 33 15.37 -1.32 -14.34
N GLN A 34 16.04 -1.91 -15.34
CA GLN A 34 15.40 -2.24 -16.62
C GLN A 34 14.14 -3.09 -16.44
N GLU A 35 14.13 -3.99 -15.45
CA GLU A 35 12.96 -4.82 -15.13
C GLU A 35 11.76 -4.02 -14.61
N GLN A 36 11.98 -3.00 -13.76
CA GLN A 36 10.90 -2.12 -13.29
C GLN A 36 10.31 -1.32 -14.45
N TYR A 37 11.16 -0.81 -15.34
CA TYR A 37 10.71 -0.08 -16.52
C TYR A 37 9.95 -0.98 -17.49
N ALA A 38 10.41 -2.21 -17.72
CA ALA A 38 9.73 -3.20 -18.55
C ALA A 38 8.35 -3.55 -17.99
N PHE A 39 8.23 -3.80 -16.69
CA PHE A 39 6.94 -4.08 -16.04
C PHE A 39 5.93 -2.94 -16.28
N TRP A 40 6.35 -1.70 -16.04
CA TRP A 40 5.48 -0.54 -16.23
C TRP A 40 5.18 -0.26 -17.70
N ASN A 41 6.15 -0.47 -18.59
CA ASN A 41 5.97 -0.34 -20.04
C ASN A 41 5.00 -1.39 -20.60
N ASP A 42 5.12 -2.65 -20.21
CA ASP A 42 4.21 -3.73 -20.61
C ASP A 42 2.80 -3.49 -20.07
N THR A 43 2.70 -2.96 -18.84
CA THR A 43 1.42 -2.59 -18.25
C THR A 43 0.80 -1.42 -19.01
N ALA A 44 1.56 -0.35 -19.29
CA ALA A 44 1.08 0.79 -20.07
C ALA A 44 0.67 0.39 -21.49
N ALA A 45 1.42 -0.50 -22.14
CA ALA A 45 1.10 -1.06 -23.45
C ALA A 45 -0.23 -1.84 -23.44
N LEU A 46 -0.57 -2.50 -22.33
CA LEU A 46 -1.86 -3.19 -22.16
C LEU A 46 -3.05 -2.23 -22.07
N PHE A 47 -2.81 -0.99 -21.66
CA PHE A 47 -3.81 0.10 -21.64
C PHE A 47 -3.72 0.99 -22.89
N GLU A 48 -2.89 0.65 -23.88
CA GLU A 48 -2.63 1.44 -25.09
C GLU A 48 -2.13 2.87 -24.78
N GLU A 49 -1.49 3.07 -23.62
CA GLU A 49 -1.09 4.39 -23.13
C GLU A 49 0.35 4.72 -23.58
N PRO A 50 0.57 5.77 -24.40
CA PRO A 50 1.89 6.10 -24.91
C PRO A 50 2.77 6.84 -23.90
N ASP A 51 2.17 7.45 -22.86
CA ASP A 51 2.88 8.15 -21.78
C ASP A 51 3.06 7.25 -20.56
N VAL A 52 4.15 6.48 -20.57
CA VAL A 52 4.48 5.52 -19.50
C VAL A 52 4.75 6.23 -18.17
N GLU A 53 5.41 7.39 -18.18
CA GLU A 53 5.71 8.14 -16.95
C GLU A 53 4.43 8.69 -16.31
N GLY A 54 3.53 9.25 -17.13
CA GLY A 54 2.21 9.69 -16.69
C GLY A 54 1.37 8.52 -16.16
N PHE A 55 1.36 7.39 -16.86
CA PHE A 55 0.66 6.18 -16.46
C PHE A 55 1.13 5.66 -15.10
N ILE A 56 2.45 5.59 -14.88
CA ILE A 56 3.04 5.18 -13.59
C ILE A 56 2.53 6.08 -12.46
N GLY A 57 2.51 7.40 -12.68
CA GLY A 57 2.03 8.36 -11.69
C GLY A 57 0.57 8.10 -11.28
N TRP A 58 -0.32 7.95 -12.26
CA TRP A 58 -1.73 7.64 -12.03
C TRP A 58 -1.94 6.27 -11.41
N ALA A 59 -1.22 5.25 -11.88
CA ALA A 59 -1.29 3.90 -11.34
C ALA A 59 -0.86 3.88 -9.87
N LEU A 60 0.23 4.56 -9.50
CA LEU A 60 0.66 4.68 -8.11
C LEU A 60 -0.37 5.43 -7.24
N LEU A 61 -0.98 6.49 -7.76
CA LEU A 61 -2.03 7.25 -7.07
C LEU A 61 -3.25 6.39 -6.74
N ILE A 62 -3.58 5.40 -7.56
CA ILE A 62 -4.74 4.51 -7.34
C ILE A 62 -4.34 3.27 -6.54
N ILE A 63 -3.24 2.62 -6.89
CA ILE A 63 -2.81 1.35 -6.30
C ILE A 63 -2.36 1.56 -4.84
N CYS A 64 -1.62 2.63 -4.54
CA CYS A 64 -1.15 2.89 -3.18
C CYS A 64 -2.29 3.00 -2.14
N PRO A 65 -3.34 3.83 -2.34
CA PRO A 65 -4.44 3.90 -1.38
C PRO A 65 -5.27 2.60 -1.33
N VAL A 66 -5.47 1.92 -2.47
CA VAL A 66 -6.18 0.62 -2.48
C VAL A 66 -5.46 -0.40 -1.62
N ILE A 67 -4.15 -0.59 -1.83
CA ILE A 67 -3.32 -1.49 -1.03
C ILE A 67 -3.32 -1.05 0.45
N THR A 68 -3.19 0.25 0.71
CA THR A 68 -3.21 0.80 2.07
C THR A 68 -4.51 0.47 2.79
N ILE A 69 -5.66 0.61 2.15
CA ILE A 69 -6.97 0.29 2.75
C ILE A 69 -7.06 -1.20 3.08
N ILE A 70 -6.61 -2.08 2.17
CA ILE A 70 -6.64 -3.53 2.37
C ILE A 70 -5.74 -3.92 3.55
N PHE A 71 -4.48 -3.51 3.54
CA PHE A 71 -3.53 -3.81 4.62
C PHE A 71 -3.96 -3.20 5.95
N TYR A 72 -4.49 -1.97 5.93
CA TYR A 72 -5.05 -1.34 7.13
C TYR A 72 -6.14 -2.19 7.76
N GLN A 73 -7.11 -2.66 6.97
CA GLN A 73 -8.19 -3.51 7.48
C GLN A 73 -7.66 -4.83 8.04
N VAL A 74 -6.70 -5.46 7.36
CA VAL A 74 -6.09 -6.73 7.79
C VAL A 74 -5.32 -6.55 9.11
N ILE A 75 -4.45 -5.55 9.21
CA ILE A 75 -3.66 -5.29 10.42
C ILE A 75 -4.56 -4.92 11.60
N VAL A 76 -5.55 -4.06 11.40
CA VAL A 76 -6.47 -3.67 12.49
C VAL A 76 -7.27 -4.88 12.97
N ARG A 77 -7.74 -5.75 12.07
CA ARG A 77 -8.43 -7.00 12.44
C ARG A 77 -7.51 -7.95 13.22
N LEU A 78 -6.28 -8.16 12.75
CA LEU A 78 -5.30 -8.99 13.44
C LEU A 78 -4.96 -8.45 14.82
N LEU A 79 -4.75 -7.14 14.95
CA LEU A 79 -4.42 -6.49 16.22
C LEU A 79 -5.60 -6.56 17.19
N GLN A 80 -6.83 -6.35 16.72
CA GLN A 80 -8.03 -6.56 17.53
C GLN A 80 -8.19 -8.02 17.97
N TRP A 81 -7.90 -8.98 17.09
CA TRP A 81 -7.94 -10.40 17.43
C TRP A 81 -6.89 -10.77 18.47
N HIS A 82 -5.66 -10.27 18.34
CA HIS A 82 -4.60 -10.46 19.33
C HIS A 82 -4.93 -9.83 20.68
N LEU A 83 -5.51 -8.63 20.70
CA LEU A 83 -5.86 -7.93 21.94
C LEU A 83 -7.07 -8.54 22.67
N ASN A 84 -7.97 -9.21 21.95
CA ASN A 84 -9.14 -9.89 22.52
C ASN A 84 -8.92 -11.40 22.71
N LYS A 85 -7.73 -11.93 22.38
CA LYS A 85 -7.40 -13.31 22.75
C LYS A 85 -7.35 -13.37 24.28
N PRO A 86 -8.16 -14.24 24.91
CA PRO A 86 -7.99 -14.50 26.34
C PRO A 86 -6.57 -15.04 26.53
N ASP A 87 -5.81 -14.40 27.43
CA ASP A 87 -4.54 -14.97 27.91
C ASP A 87 -4.80 -16.45 28.25
N LYS A 88 -3.98 -17.33 27.66
CA LYS A 88 -3.90 -18.72 28.10
C LYS A 88 -3.01 -18.79 29.32
#